data_AF-Q4K7L7-F1
#
_entry.id   AF-Q4K7L7-F1
#
_cell.length_a   1.000
_cell.length_b   1.000
_cell.length_c   1.000
_cell.angle_alpha   90.00
_cell.angle_beta   90.00
_cell.angle_gamma   90.00
#
_symmetry.space_group_name_H-M   'P 1'
#
loop_
_entity.id
_entity.type
_entity.pdbx_description
1 polymer ?
#
loop_
_entity_poly.entity_id
_entity_poly.type
_entity_poly.pdbx_seq_one_letter_code
_entity_poly.pdbx_strand_id
1 'polypeptide(L)'
;MWSYWAVFTTLLVVTSLSVQYQNDSTTLSDQAELDYLSRNMLVYRSAAAEYAKNNPGYSGIPQDDVLGLPSWFVRPSGVSAYLAMGQSYTFIAGSAPIGLPAALFERTQSTTVGVNRAGLLISPSSGQTSITIPSAVPEGAVVAVN
;
A
#
# COMPACT_ATOMS: atom_id res chain seq x y z
N MET A 1 -24.43 31.26 -40.79
CA MET A 1 -23.02 30.84 -40.53
C MET A 1 -22.56 31.16 -39.11
N TRP A 2 -22.99 32.26 -38.47
CA TRP A 2 -22.64 32.60 -37.07
C TRP A 2 -23.16 31.60 -36.01
N SER A 3 -24.36 31.04 -36.21
CA SER A 3 -25.01 30.14 -35.26
C SER A 3 -24.26 28.82 -35.03
N TYR A 4 -23.58 28.28 -36.05
CA TYR A 4 -22.82 27.02 -35.93
C TYR A 4 -21.57 27.16 -35.05
N TRP A 5 -20.94 28.35 -35.04
CA TRP A 5 -19.76 28.60 -34.23
C TRP A 5 -20.10 28.71 -32.74
N ALA A 6 -21.23 29.35 -32.41
CA ALA A 6 -21.72 29.44 -31.04
C ALA A 6 -22.01 28.05 -30.45
N VAL A 7 -22.65 27.16 -31.21
CA VAL A 7 -22.94 25.79 -30.75
C VAL A 7 -21.66 24.99 -30.48
N PHE A 8 -20.66 25.11 -31.35
CA PHE A 8 -19.39 24.40 -31.20
C PHE A 8 -18.61 24.84 -29.94
N THR A 9 -18.58 26.15 -29.65
CA THR A 9 -17.90 26.67 -28.45
C THR A 9 -18.60 26.24 -27.16
N THR A 10 -19.94 26.24 -27.12
CA THR A 10 -20.68 25.72 -25.96
C THR A 10 -20.41 24.23 -25.72
N LEU A 11 -20.27 23.44 -26.80
CA LEU A 11 -20.03 22.00 -26.68
C LEU A 11 -18.62 21.70 -26.14
N LEU A 12 -17.62 22.51 -26.52
CA LEU A 12 -16.26 22.41 -25.98
C LEU A 12 -16.17 22.80 -24.49
N VAL A 13 -16.94 23.79 -24.04
CA VAL A 13 -16.96 24.19 -22.62
C VAL A 13 -17.58 23.09 -21.76
N VAL A 14 -18.68 22.48 -22.21
CA VAL A 14 -19.35 21.38 -21.49
C VAL A 14 -18.47 20.14 -21.39
N THR A 15 -17.76 19.76 -22.45
CA THR A 15 -16.86 18.60 -22.41
C THR A 15 -15.64 18.86 -21.52
N SER A 16 -15.09 20.07 -21.53
CA SER A 16 -13.96 20.44 -20.67
C SER A 16 -14.32 20.37 -19.17
N LEU A 17 -15.51 20.85 -18.80
CA LEU A 17 -16.00 20.75 -17.42
C LEU A 17 -16.20 19.28 -17.00
N SER A 18 -16.83 18.47 -17.85
CA SER A 18 -17.04 17.04 -17.55
C SER A 18 -15.74 16.25 -17.40
N VAL A 19 -14.69 16.58 -18.15
CA VAL A 19 -13.37 15.95 -18.01
C VAL A 19 -12.69 16.38 -16.70
N GLN A 20 -12.82 17.64 -16.30
CA GLN A 20 -12.31 18.10 -14.99
C GLN A 20 -13.02 17.41 -13.83
N TYR A 21 -14.35 17.33 -13.83
CA TYR A 21 -15.10 16.63 -12.78
C TYR A 21 -14.74 15.14 -12.66
N GLN A 22 -14.47 14.47 -13.79
CA GLN A 22 -14.02 13.07 -13.79
C GLN A 22 -12.62 12.94 -13.20
N ASN A 23 -11.68 13.80 -13.59
CA ASN A 23 -10.30 13.76 -13.09
C ASN A 23 -10.20 14.12 -11.60
N ASP A 24 -10.99 15.09 -11.13
CA ASP A 24 -11.02 15.44 -9.71
C ASP A 24 -11.60 14.28 -8.89
N SER A 25 -12.61 13.59 -9.41
CA SER A 25 -13.22 12.44 -8.73
C SER A 25 -12.26 11.24 -8.64
N THR A 26 -11.50 10.96 -9.70
CA THR A 26 -10.52 9.85 -9.72
C THR A 26 -9.32 10.14 -8.85
N THR A 27 -8.78 11.36 -8.88
CA THR A 27 -7.63 11.72 -8.03
C THR A 27 -7.98 11.71 -6.55
N LEU A 28 -9.19 12.16 -6.18
CA LEU A 28 -9.67 12.08 -4.80
C LEU A 28 -9.91 10.63 -4.34
N SER A 29 -10.45 9.76 -5.21
CA SER A 29 -10.63 8.35 -4.86
C SER A 29 -9.30 7.63 -4.66
N ASP A 30 -8.32 7.89 -5.52
CA ASP A 30 -6.98 7.28 -5.44
C ASP A 30 -6.27 7.69 -4.15
N GLN A 31 -6.38 8.97 -3.75
CA GLN A 31 -5.82 9.46 -2.49
C GLN A 31 -6.53 8.87 -1.26
N ALA A 32 -7.86 8.75 -1.30
CA ALA A 32 -8.63 8.14 -0.23
C ALA A 32 -8.30 6.65 -0.07
N GLU A 33 -8.13 5.92 -1.17
CA GLU A 33 -7.72 4.52 -1.17
C GLU A 33 -6.31 4.36 -0.59
N LEU A 34 -5.37 5.23 -0.98
CA LEU A 34 -4.02 5.27 -0.41
C LEU A 34 -4.02 5.55 1.10
N ASP A 35 -4.81 6.52 1.57
CA ASP A 35 -4.95 6.80 3.01
C ASP A 35 -5.54 5.60 3.77
N TYR A 36 -6.59 5.01 3.24
CA TYR A 36 -7.23 3.83 3.82
C TYR A 36 -6.26 2.64 3.87
N LEU A 37 -5.61 2.31 2.76
CA LEU A 37 -4.70 1.17 2.67
C LEU A 37 -3.48 1.34 3.55
N SER A 38 -2.89 2.54 3.57
CA SER A 38 -1.74 2.83 4.42
C SER A 38 -2.06 2.67 5.90
N ARG A 39 -3.17 3.25 6.39
CA ARG A 39 -3.59 3.13 7.79
C ARG A 39 -3.85 1.68 8.19
N ASN A 40 -4.60 0.95 7.37
CA ASN A 40 -4.91 -0.45 7.65
C ASN A 40 -3.65 -1.32 7.66
N MET A 41 -2.71 -1.04 6.77
CA MET A 41 -1.44 -1.75 6.74
C MET A 41 -0.60 -1.50 8.01
N LEU A 42 -0.64 -0.30 8.59
CA LEU A 42 0.01 -0.03 9.87
C LEU A 42 -0.61 -0.78 11.04
N VAL A 43 -1.94 -0.84 11.09
CA VAL A 43 -2.67 -1.62 12.11
C VAL A 43 -2.27 -3.10 11.99
N TYR A 44 -2.32 -3.65 10.78
CA TYR A 44 -1.96 -5.04 10.53
C TYR A 44 -0.49 -5.34 10.83
N ARG A 45 0.42 -4.43 10.45
CA ARG A 45 1.86 -4.52 10.77
C ARG A 45 2.09 -4.54 12.27
N SER A 46 1.40 -3.71 13.04
CA SER A 46 1.58 -3.67 14.49
C SER A 46 1.14 -4.98 15.15
N ALA A 47 0.01 -5.55 14.73
CA ALA A 47 -0.50 -6.82 15.21
C ALA A 47 0.44 -7.99 14.83
N ALA A 48 0.93 -8.01 13.58
CA ALA A 48 1.89 -9.01 13.12
C ALA A 48 3.22 -8.93 13.85
N ALA A 49 3.75 -7.72 14.10
CA ALA A 49 4.99 -7.51 14.82
C ALA A 49 4.89 -7.99 16.28
N GLU A 50 3.78 -7.68 16.96
CA GLU A 50 3.56 -8.12 18.33
C GLU A 50 3.45 -9.65 18.41
N TYR A 51 2.77 -10.29 17.46
CA TYR A 51 2.72 -11.74 17.38
C TYR A 51 4.09 -12.37 17.09
N ALA A 52 4.89 -11.78 16.19
CA ALA A 52 6.25 -12.22 15.87
C ALA A 52 7.15 -12.23 17.10
N LYS A 53 7.08 -11.14 17.86
CA LYS A 53 7.87 -10.93 19.07
C LYS A 53 7.51 -11.93 20.17
N ASN A 54 6.22 -12.24 20.32
CA ASN A 54 5.73 -13.21 21.29
C ASN A 54 5.94 -14.66 20.83
N ASN A 55 6.18 -14.91 19.54
CA ASN A 55 6.36 -16.24 18.95
C ASN A 55 7.61 -16.30 18.04
N PRO A 56 8.83 -16.10 18.56
CA PRO A 56 10.04 -15.95 17.74
C PRO A 56 10.41 -17.21 16.91
N GLY A 57 9.93 -18.39 17.33
CA GLY A 57 10.13 -19.65 16.61
C GLY A 57 9.12 -19.90 15.48
N TYR A 58 8.08 -19.08 15.35
CA TYR A 58 7.08 -19.24 14.30
C TYR A 58 7.61 -18.71 12.96
N SER A 59 7.42 -19.49 11.90
CA SER A 59 7.74 -19.09 10.53
C SER A 59 6.60 -19.47 9.61
N GLY A 60 6.02 -18.50 8.91
CA GLY A 60 4.84 -18.71 8.08
C GLY A 60 3.93 -17.50 8.00
N ILE A 61 2.79 -17.68 7.32
CA ILE A 61 1.72 -16.68 7.24
C ILE A 61 0.77 -16.93 8.43
N PRO A 62 0.70 -16.01 9.41
CA PRO A 62 -0.24 -16.14 10.52
C PRO A 62 -1.68 -16.00 10.02
N GLN A 63 -2.59 -16.72 10.68
CA GLN A 63 -4.02 -16.54 10.48
C GLN A 63 -4.52 -15.27 11.20
N ASP A 64 -5.60 -14.63 10.71
CA ASP A 64 -6.05 -13.35 11.27
C ASP A 64 -6.52 -13.42 12.74
N ASP A 65 -7.06 -14.57 13.12
CA ASP A 65 -7.59 -14.82 14.46
C ASP A 65 -6.49 -14.85 15.52
N VAL A 66 -5.27 -15.26 15.16
CA VAL A 66 -4.13 -15.29 16.08
C VAL A 66 -3.45 -13.93 16.24
N LEU A 67 -3.69 -12.98 15.32
CA LEU A 67 -3.07 -11.66 15.32
C LEU A 67 -3.72 -10.68 16.32
N GLY A 68 -4.83 -11.05 16.95
CA GLY A 68 -5.52 -10.17 17.91
C GLY A 68 -6.03 -8.88 17.28
N LEU A 69 -6.46 -8.94 16.00
CA LEU A 69 -6.94 -7.79 15.26
C LEU A 69 -8.23 -7.21 15.89
N PRO A 70 -8.43 -5.89 15.85
CA PRO A 70 -9.68 -5.28 16.32
C PRO A 70 -10.89 -5.82 15.58
N SER A 71 -12.04 -5.94 16.25
CA SER A 71 -13.27 -6.49 15.66
C SER A 71 -13.83 -5.69 14.48
N TRP A 72 -13.48 -4.41 14.37
CA TRP A 72 -13.85 -3.54 13.25
C TRP A 72 -12.89 -3.67 12.06
N PHE A 73 -11.74 -4.34 12.23
CA PHE A 73 -10.71 -4.42 11.21
C PHE A 73 -11.04 -5.51 10.19
N VAL A 74 -11.12 -5.11 8.92
CA VAL A 74 -11.26 -6.03 7.79
C VAL A 74 -9.98 -5.93 6.97
N ARG A 75 -9.30 -7.07 6.81
CA ARG A 75 -8.04 -7.13 6.06
C ARG A 75 -8.28 -6.66 4.60
N PRO A 76 -7.58 -5.62 4.12
CA PRO A 76 -7.66 -5.22 2.72
C PRO A 76 -7.12 -6.34 1.80
N SER A 77 -7.73 -6.51 0.63
CA SER A 77 -7.30 -7.50 -0.35
C SER A 77 -5.84 -7.28 -0.77
N GLY A 78 -5.05 -8.35 -0.81
CA GLY A 78 -3.63 -8.29 -1.18
C GLY A 78 -2.69 -7.97 -0.03
N VAL A 79 -3.18 -7.47 1.12
CA VAL A 79 -2.36 -7.31 2.33
C VAL A 79 -2.16 -8.68 2.98
N SER A 80 -0.93 -9.02 3.33
CA SER A 80 -0.58 -10.22 4.08
C SER A 80 0.66 -9.97 4.92
N ALA A 81 0.93 -10.86 5.88
CA ALA A 81 2.17 -10.83 6.65
C ALA A 81 2.84 -12.19 6.55
N TYR A 82 4.16 -12.17 6.50
CA TYR A 82 4.99 -13.34 6.70
C TYR A 82 5.83 -13.10 7.95
N LEU A 83 5.89 -14.10 8.82
CA LEU A 83 6.67 -14.07 10.05
C LEU A 83 7.86 -14.99 9.85
N ALA A 84 9.04 -14.54 10.24
CA ALA A 84 10.22 -15.39 10.28
C ALA A 84 11.26 -14.84 11.25
N MET A 85 11.88 -15.72 12.04
CA MET A 85 12.98 -15.39 12.95
C MET A 85 12.63 -14.25 13.93
N GLY A 86 11.38 -14.19 14.39
CA GLY A 86 10.88 -13.12 15.27
C GLY A 86 10.66 -11.76 14.59
N GLN A 87 10.85 -11.66 13.27
CA GLN A 87 10.51 -10.46 12.49
C GLN A 87 9.20 -10.64 11.74
N SER A 88 8.54 -9.51 11.52
CA SER A 88 7.30 -9.44 10.72
C SER A 88 7.56 -8.72 9.39
N TYR A 89 7.18 -9.37 8.30
CA TYR A 89 7.24 -8.86 6.94
C TYR A 89 5.81 -8.65 6.46
N THR A 90 5.27 -7.45 6.66
CA THR A 90 3.94 -7.11 6.14
C THR A 90 4.08 -6.67 4.69
N PHE A 91 3.38 -7.32 3.77
CA PHE A 91 3.48 -7.05 2.34
C PHE A 91 2.14 -6.92 1.66
N ILE A 92 2.14 -6.23 0.53
CA ILE A 92 0.99 -6.18 -0.38
C ILE A 92 1.38 -6.87 -1.69
N ALA A 93 0.75 -8.01 -1.96
CA ALA A 93 0.92 -8.76 -3.20
C ALA A 93 -0.06 -8.25 -4.27
N GLY A 94 0.44 -7.97 -5.49
CA GLY A 94 -0.36 -7.49 -6.62
C GLY A 94 -0.12 -6.02 -6.96
N SER A 95 -1.06 -5.41 -7.68
CA SER A 95 -1.00 -4.02 -8.14
C SER A 95 -1.19 -3.06 -6.96
N ALA A 96 -0.12 -2.84 -6.18
CA ALA A 96 -0.10 -1.73 -5.23
C ALA A 96 -0.31 -0.41 -6.00
N PRO A 97 -1.21 0.49 -5.53
CA PRO A 97 -1.39 1.79 -6.15
C PRO A 97 -0.06 2.54 -6.27
N ILE A 98 0.15 3.20 -7.42
CA ILE A 98 1.36 4.00 -7.65
C ILE A 98 1.46 5.06 -6.54
N GLY A 99 2.58 5.08 -5.83
CA GLY A 99 2.80 6.02 -4.71
C GLY A 99 2.56 5.43 -3.31
N LEU A 100 2.04 4.20 -3.18
CA LEU A 100 1.86 3.55 -1.88
C LEU A 100 3.16 3.44 -1.06
N PRO A 101 4.34 3.08 -1.62
CA PRO A 101 5.59 3.08 -0.87
C PRO A 101 5.98 4.46 -0.33
N ALA A 102 5.71 5.52 -1.10
CA ALA A 102 6.00 6.90 -0.69
C ALA A 102 5.04 7.35 0.42
N ALA A 103 3.74 7.06 0.29
CA ALA A 103 2.74 7.36 1.31
C ALA A 103 2.99 6.61 2.64
N LEU A 104 3.40 5.33 2.55
CA LEU A 104 3.81 4.57 3.73
C LEU A 104 5.10 5.13 4.34
N PHE A 105 6.08 5.52 3.52
CA PHE A 105 7.30 6.15 4.01
C PHE A 105 7.02 7.49 4.69
N GLU A 106 6.22 8.38 4.11
CA GLU A 106 5.85 9.66 4.73
C GLU A 106 5.17 9.46 6.10
N ARG A 107 4.32 8.44 6.22
CA ARG A 107 3.55 8.17 7.46
C ARG A 107 4.32 7.43 8.53
N THR A 108 5.23 6.55 8.14
CA THR A 108 6.04 5.79 9.10
C THR A 108 7.36 6.45 9.43
N GLN A 109 7.84 7.35 8.55
CA GLN A 109 9.21 7.90 8.56
C GLN A 109 10.28 6.79 8.67
N SER A 110 9.95 5.54 8.30
CA SER A 110 10.77 4.38 8.60
C SER A 110 11.52 3.91 7.36
N THR A 111 12.82 3.67 7.51
CA THR A 111 13.70 3.05 6.49
C THR A 111 13.41 1.56 6.29
N THR A 112 12.55 0.96 7.10
CA THR A 112 12.15 -0.45 7.00
C THR A 112 10.96 -0.71 6.08
N VAL A 113 10.50 0.31 5.34
CA VAL A 113 9.46 0.19 4.30
C VAL A 113 10.10 0.33 2.94
N GLY A 114 9.73 -0.54 2.00
CA GLY A 114 10.30 -0.56 0.67
C GLY A 114 9.61 -1.51 -0.29
N VAL A 115 10.22 -1.71 -1.45
CA VAL A 115 9.77 -2.68 -2.45
C VAL A 115 10.73 -3.86 -2.45
N ASN A 116 10.20 -5.07 -2.46
CA ASN A 116 11.01 -6.27 -2.68
C ASN A 116 11.52 -6.27 -4.13
N ARG A 117 12.83 -6.18 -4.31
CA ARG A 117 13.49 -6.42 -5.59
C ARG A 117 14.59 -7.45 -5.45
N ALA A 118 14.48 -8.55 -6.20
CA ALA A 118 15.39 -9.68 -6.16
C ALA A 118 15.66 -10.23 -4.74
N GLY A 119 14.65 -10.20 -3.86
CA GLY A 119 14.78 -10.67 -2.47
C GLY A 119 15.46 -9.67 -1.53
N LEU A 120 15.66 -8.42 -1.95
CA LEU A 120 16.20 -7.34 -1.14
C LEU A 120 15.18 -6.23 -1.00
N LEU A 121 15.09 -5.65 0.19
CA LEU A 121 14.23 -4.50 0.42
C LEU A 121 14.89 -3.23 -0.13
N ILE A 122 14.26 -2.61 -1.13
CA ILE A 122 14.65 -1.28 -1.62
C ILE A 122 13.75 -0.24 -0.99
N SER A 123 14.30 0.52 -0.06
CA SER A 123 13.62 1.64 0.59
C SER A 123 13.63 2.87 -0.34
N PRO A 124 12.53 3.64 -0.42
CA PRO A 124 12.48 4.87 -1.21
C PRO A 124 13.40 5.98 -0.65
N SER A 125 13.80 5.92 0.62
CA SER A 125 14.62 6.95 1.27
C SER A 125 16.10 6.62 1.34
N SER A 126 16.44 5.36 1.58
CA SER A 126 17.82 4.89 1.76
C SER A 126 18.33 4.05 0.60
N GLY A 127 17.51 3.77 -0.41
CA GLY A 127 17.86 2.89 -1.52
C GLY A 127 17.88 1.41 -1.12
N GLN A 128 18.73 0.62 -1.78
CA GLN A 128 18.85 -0.81 -1.50
C GLN A 128 19.36 -1.04 -0.07
N THR A 129 18.55 -1.68 0.76
CA THR A 129 18.93 -2.05 2.12
C THR A 129 19.54 -3.46 2.15
N SER A 130 20.28 -3.79 3.21
CA SER A 130 20.80 -5.15 3.45
C SER A 130 19.76 -6.10 4.05
N ILE A 131 18.48 -5.71 4.09
CA ILE A 131 17.40 -6.54 4.63
C ILE A 131 16.99 -7.56 3.56
N THR A 132 17.26 -8.84 3.85
CA THR A 132 16.82 -9.95 3.01
C THR A 132 15.34 -10.22 3.22
N ILE A 133 14.61 -10.34 2.12
CA ILE A 133 13.18 -10.64 2.12
C ILE A 133 12.98 -12.14 1.85
N PRO A 134 12.18 -12.85 2.66
CA PRO A 134 11.88 -14.25 2.43
C PRO A 134 11.23 -14.50 1.06
N SER A 135 11.54 -15.64 0.44
CA SER A 135 11.00 -16.04 -0.88
C SER A 135 9.47 -16.22 -0.92
N ALA A 136 8.83 -16.28 0.24
CA ALA A 136 7.37 -16.28 0.38
C ALA A 136 6.74 -14.93 -0.01
N VAL A 137 7.51 -13.83 0.00
CA VAL A 137 7.05 -12.51 -0.41
C VAL A 137 7.30 -12.34 -1.91
N PRO A 138 6.26 -12.05 -2.72
CA PRO A 138 6.41 -11.89 -4.16
C PRO A 138 7.36 -10.74 -4.54
N GLU A 139 7.97 -10.88 -5.72
CA GLU A 139 8.76 -9.82 -6.34
C GLU A 139 7.88 -8.59 -6.66
N GLY A 140 8.39 -7.38 -6.41
CA GLY A 140 7.67 -6.13 -6.64
C GLY A 140 6.64 -5.78 -5.57
N ALA A 141 6.45 -6.64 -4.55
CA ALA A 141 5.57 -6.35 -3.44
C ALA A 141 6.11 -5.19 -2.58
N VAL A 142 5.21 -4.35 -2.09
CA VAL A 142 5.55 -3.32 -1.09
C VAL A 142 5.60 -4.00 0.27
N VAL A 143 6.73 -3.90 0.95
CA VAL A 143 7.02 -4.60 2.22
C VAL A 143 7.35 -3.59 3.31
N ALA A 144 6.80 -3.78 4.50
CA ALA A 144 7.23 -3.14 5.73
C ALA A 144 7.74 -4.18 6.72
N VAL A 145 8.96 -3.97 7.19
CA VAL A 145 9.65 -4.84 8.14
C VAL A 145 9.59 -4.25 9.54
N ASN A 146 9.46 -5.12 10.54
CA ASN A 146 9.50 -4.81 11.97
C ASN A 146 10.24 -5.92 12.72
#